data_AF-A0A7S1W955-F1
#
_entry.id   AF-A0A7S1W955-F1
#
_cell.length_a   1.000
_cell.length_b   1.000
_cell.length_c   1.000
_cell.angle_alpha   90.00
_cell.angle_beta   90.00
_cell.angle_gamma   90.00
#
_symmetry.space_group_name_H-M   'P 1'
#
loop_
_entity.id
_entity.type
_entity.pdbx_description
1 polymer ?
#
loop_
_entity_poly.entity_id
_entity_poly.type
_entity_poly.pdbx_seq_one_letter_code
_entity_poly.pdbx_strand_id
1 'polypeptide(L)'
;MSKTAIFIPALGSWYELPSGEQAVGDRTFAAINNAIGPQGLAAVDRILCFSAAKECATTIGEMRKSVDAFTEGFEAVEAALAPTSSLPNEALSRTYEAMLNRLPTLFEVMGRRFHTIGRTQLLRRYIGGELRAHCKQHAHTLYNALRVTNDSLVDDLLRHYANPADNPMPLRIVPEVVPFMDLAGVADPQTKVYVASKPVGPLAFLLGA
;
A
#
# COMPACT_ATOMS: atom_id res chain seq x y z
N MET A 1 -8.24 12.91 -11.48
CA MET A 1 -9.14 11.74 -11.56
C MET A 1 -10.38 12.03 -10.73
N SER A 2 -11.57 12.00 -11.34
CA SER A 2 -12.80 12.38 -10.63
C SER A 2 -13.15 11.37 -9.51
N LYS A 3 -14.00 11.81 -8.58
CA LYS A 3 -14.53 10.95 -7.51
C LYS A 3 -15.43 9.82 -8.05
N THR A 4 -15.91 9.95 -9.29
CA THR A 4 -16.85 9.01 -9.94
C THR A 4 -16.16 7.96 -10.81
N ALA A 5 -14.83 8.02 -10.98
CA ALA A 5 -14.10 7.04 -11.75
C ALA A 5 -13.94 5.71 -10.99
N ILE A 6 -14.37 4.61 -11.59
CA ILE A 6 -14.25 3.25 -11.06
C ILE A 6 -13.20 2.46 -11.83
N PHE A 7 -12.50 1.55 -11.15
CA PHE A 7 -11.58 0.62 -11.79
C PHE A 7 -12.30 -0.68 -12.11
N ILE A 8 -12.15 -1.16 -13.35
CA ILE A 8 -12.70 -2.44 -13.79
C ILE A 8 -11.53 -3.40 -14.03
N PRO A 9 -11.28 -4.36 -13.10
CA PRO A 9 -10.13 -5.27 -13.20
C PRO A 9 -10.10 -6.09 -14.49
N ALA A 10 -11.27 -6.54 -14.96
CA ALA A 10 -11.39 -7.32 -16.20
C ALA A 10 -10.91 -6.55 -17.45
N LEU A 11 -10.98 -5.22 -17.43
CA LEU A 11 -10.58 -4.35 -18.53
C LEU A 11 -9.24 -3.63 -18.25
N GLY A 12 -8.67 -3.85 -17.07
CA GLY A 12 -7.43 -3.20 -16.64
C GLY A 12 -7.48 -1.67 -16.70
N SER A 13 -8.65 -1.05 -16.60
CA SER A 13 -8.84 0.37 -16.92
C SER A 13 -9.82 1.06 -15.99
N TRP A 14 -9.70 2.38 -15.91
CA TRP A 14 -10.59 3.25 -15.17
C TRP A 14 -11.62 3.88 -16.08
N TYR A 15 -12.86 3.90 -15.64
CA TYR A 15 -14.01 4.42 -16.37
C TYR A 15 -14.73 5.48 -15.55
N GLU A 16 -15.11 6.58 -16.18
CA GLU A 16 -15.88 7.64 -15.55
C GLU A 16 -17.38 7.34 -15.60
N LEU A 17 -18.07 7.54 -14.48
CA LEU A 17 -19.52 7.44 -14.40
C LEU A 17 -20.16 8.84 -14.38
N PRO A 18 -21.31 9.04 -15.06
CA PRO A 18 -22.11 8.03 -15.78
C PRO A 18 -21.73 7.83 -17.26
N SER A 19 -20.77 8.60 -17.80
CA SER A 19 -20.46 8.60 -19.24
C SER A 19 -20.01 7.23 -19.78
N GLY A 20 -19.42 6.39 -18.94
CA GLY A 20 -18.86 5.11 -19.34
C GLY A 20 -17.57 5.25 -20.15
N GLU A 21 -17.00 6.46 -20.22
CA GLU A 21 -15.77 6.72 -20.97
C GLU A 21 -14.54 6.24 -20.21
N GLN A 22 -13.56 5.72 -20.95
CA GLN A 22 -12.28 5.30 -20.37
C GLN A 22 -11.46 6.54 -19.98
N ALA A 23 -11.25 6.73 -18.68
CA ALA A 23 -10.46 7.83 -18.15
C ALA A 23 -8.95 7.53 -18.19
N VAL A 24 -8.57 6.31 -17.78
CA VAL A 24 -7.17 5.85 -17.76
C VAL A 24 -7.16 4.38 -18.18
N GLY A 25 -6.37 4.03 -19.18
CA GLY A 25 -6.18 2.66 -19.62
C GLY A 25 -4.73 2.35 -19.95
N ASP A 26 -4.48 1.16 -20.47
CA ASP A 26 -3.14 0.68 -20.79
C ASP A 26 -2.37 1.63 -21.72
N ARG A 27 -3.08 2.24 -22.69
CA ARG A 27 -2.49 3.19 -23.64
C ARG A 27 -2.10 4.53 -23.01
N THR A 28 -2.66 4.88 -21.86
CA THR A 28 -2.38 6.16 -21.19
C THR A 28 -0.92 6.24 -20.79
N PHE A 29 -0.38 5.20 -20.14
CA PHE A 29 1.01 5.20 -19.71
C PHE A 29 1.98 5.00 -20.85
N ALA A 30 1.62 4.24 -21.88
CA ALA A 30 2.40 4.17 -23.13
C ALA A 30 2.49 5.55 -23.81
N ALA A 31 1.39 6.30 -23.88
CA ALA A 31 1.40 7.65 -24.45
C ALA A 31 2.26 8.62 -23.63
N ILE A 32 2.18 8.55 -22.30
CA ILE A 32 3.05 9.33 -21.40
C ILE A 32 4.52 8.93 -21.63
N ASN A 33 4.82 7.63 -21.64
CA ASN A 33 6.17 7.10 -21.86
C ASN A 33 6.75 7.60 -23.19
N ASN A 34 5.95 7.59 -24.26
CA ASN A 34 6.38 8.10 -25.57
C ASN A 34 6.63 9.62 -25.57
N ALA A 35 5.96 10.38 -24.70
CA ALA A 35 6.11 11.84 -24.62
C ALA A 35 7.31 12.28 -23.77
N ILE A 36 7.54 11.63 -22.62
CA ILE A 36 8.56 12.06 -21.63
C ILE A 36 9.66 11.02 -21.36
N GLY A 37 9.60 9.87 -22.03
CA GLY A 37 10.54 8.77 -21.86
C GLY A 37 10.36 7.99 -20.55
N PRO A 38 11.10 6.87 -20.41
CA PRO A 38 11.03 6.01 -19.21
C PRO A 38 11.52 6.74 -17.95
N GLN A 39 12.45 7.69 -18.09
CA GLN A 39 12.91 8.53 -16.98
C GLN A 39 11.81 9.46 -16.48
N GLY A 40 11.06 10.09 -17.39
CA GLY A 40 9.93 10.93 -17.03
C GLY A 40 8.81 10.12 -16.39
N LEU A 41 8.50 8.95 -16.95
CA LEU A 41 7.49 8.05 -16.39
C LEU A 41 7.89 7.52 -15.01
N ALA A 42 9.17 7.19 -14.78
CA ALA A 42 9.68 6.83 -13.46
C ALA A 42 9.61 7.99 -12.45
N ALA A 43 9.81 9.24 -12.90
CA ALA A 43 9.61 10.41 -12.04
C ALA A 43 8.14 10.56 -11.61
N VAL A 44 7.18 10.28 -12.51
CA VAL A 44 5.75 10.22 -12.17
C VAL A 44 5.47 9.14 -11.12
N ASP A 45 6.03 7.94 -11.28
CA ASP A 45 5.92 6.88 -10.25
C ASP A 45 6.47 7.33 -8.90
N ARG A 46 7.60 8.04 -8.89
CA ARG A 46 8.20 8.56 -7.66
C ARG A 46 7.32 9.59 -6.95
N ILE A 47 6.62 10.46 -7.70
CA ILE A 47 5.64 11.39 -7.13
C ILE A 47 4.48 10.61 -6.49
N LEU A 48 3.95 9.60 -7.18
CA LEU A 48 2.90 8.74 -6.63
C LEU A 48 3.39 7.95 -5.40
N CYS A 49 4.66 7.54 -5.37
CA CYS A 49 5.29 6.90 -4.23
C CYS A 49 5.26 7.80 -2.99
N PHE A 50 5.63 9.08 -3.14
CA PHE A 50 5.56 10.05 -2.04
C PHE A 50 4.13 10.33 -1.60
N SER A 51 3.19 10.42 -2.56
CA SER A 51 1.77 10.57 -2.27
C SER A 51 1.24 9.38 -1.47
N ALA A 52 1.57 8.15 -1.87
CA ALA A 52 1.20 6.94 -1.15
C ALA A 52 1.83 6.89 0.25
N ALA A 53 3.12 7.23 0.39
CA ALA A 53 3.78 7.26 1.69
C ALA A 53 3.11 8.25 2.66
N LYS A 54 2.79 9.45 2.17
CA LYS A 54 2.08 10.47 2.94
C LYS A 54 0.69 9.97 3.36
N GLU A 55 -0.11 9.44 2.44
CA GLU A 55 -1.44 8.93 2.76
C GLU A 55 -1.39 7.75 3.73
N CYS A 56 -0.44 6.82 3.58
CA CYS A 56 -0.24 5.73 4.56
C CYS A 56 0.10 6.29 5.95
N ALA A 57 1.03 7.23 6.05
CA ALA A 57 1.42 7.82 7.34
C ALA A 57 0.27 8.56 8.02
N THR A 58 -0.48 9.37 7.26
CA THR A 58 -1.68 10.07 7.75
C THR A 58 -2.75 9.08 8.19
N THR A 59 -3.00 8.04 7.40
CA THR A 59 -3.99 7.00 7.71
C THR A 59 -3.63 6.27 9.00
N ILE A 60 -2.38 5.86 9.18
CA ILE A 60 -1.90 5.19 10.41
C ILE A 60 -2.04 6.12 11.62
N GLY A 61 -1.72 7.40 11.47
CA GLY A 61 -1.87 8.39 12.54
C GLY A 61 -3.32 8.57 12.98
N GLU A 62 -4.25 8.60 12.02
CA GLU A 62 -5.69 8.71 12.31
C GLU A 62 -6.29 7.41 12.84
N MET A 63 -5.86 6.26 12.35
CA MET A 63 -6.22 4.96 12.93
C MET A 63 -5.84 4.91 14.40
N ARG A 64 -4.62 5.34 14.75
CA ARG A 64 -4.15 5.34 16.13
C ARG A 64 -5.04 6.20 17.02
N LYS A 65 -5.30 7.46 16.63
CA LYS A 65 -6.22 8.34 17.36
C LYS A 65 -7.63 7.75 17.50
N SER A 66 -8.11 7.10 16.45
CA SER A 66 -9.42 6.47 16.47
C SER A 66 -9.46 5.31 17.45
N VAL A 67 -8.45 4.43 17.40
CA VAL A 67 -8.31 3.30 18.33
C VAL A 67 -8.19 3.79 19.78
N ASP A 68 -7.38 4.82 20.03
CA ASP A 68 -7.23 5.43 21.35
C ASP A 68 -8.59 5.94 21.89
N ALA A 69 -9.48 6.43 21.02
CA ALA A 69 -10.82 6.88 21.39
C ALA A 69 -11.81 5.74 21.72
N PHE A 70 -11.47 4.48 21.38
CA PHE A 70 -12.24 3.30 21.77
C PHE A 70 -11.62 2.54 22.95
N THR A 71 -10.36 2.79 23.31
CA THR A 71 -9.64 2.05 24.36
C THR A 71 -10.39 2.05 25.69
N GLU A 72 -10.84 3.22 26.17
CA GLU A 72 -11.62 3.33 27.42
C GLU A 72 -12.94 2.53 27.34
N GLY A 73 -13.58 2.51 26.16
CA GLY A 73 -14.80 1.75 25.93
C GLY A 73 -14.56 0.25 25.93
N PHE A 74 -13.45 -0.21 25.34
CA PHE A 74 -13.04 -1.62 25.38
C PHE A 74 -12.70 -2.06 26.81
N GLU A 75 -11.94 -1.26 27.56
CA GLU A 75 -11.63 -1.54 28.97
C GLU A 75 -12.90 -1.61 29.83
N ALA A 76 -13.86 -0.70 29.60
CA ALA A 76 -15.14 -0.71 30.29
C ALA A 76 -15.99 -1.95 29.96
N VAL A 77 -15.99 -2.40 28.71
CA VAL A 77 -16.67 -3.63 28.30
C VAL A 77 -15.99 -4.86 28.89
N GLU A 78 -14.66 -4.93 28.83
CA GLU A 78 -13.88 -6.02 29.40
C GLU A 78 -14.10 -6.15 30.92
N ALA A 79 -14.06 -5.02 31.63
CA ALA A 79 -14.32 -4.97 33.07
C ALA A 79 -15.76 -5.36 33.42
N ALA A 80 -16.75 -4.99 32.61
CA ALA A 80 -18.15 -5.35 32.84
C ALA A 80 -18.46 -6.82 32.50
N LEU A 81 -17.68 -7.45 31.63
CA LEU A 81 -17.78 -8.87 31.30
C LEU A 81 -17.05 -9.76 32.33
N ALA A 82 -16.30 -9.16 33.27
CA ALA A 82 -15.65 -9.84 34.38
C ALA A 82 -16.29 -9.45 35.74
N PRO A 83 -16.82 -10.39 36.55
CA PRO A 83 -16.81 -11.85 36.40
C PRO A 83 -17.98 -12.37 35.55
N THR A 84 -17.76 -13.52 34.91
CA THR A 84 -18.70 -14.20 34.00
C THR A 84 -19.95 -14.75 34.70
N SER A 85 -20.08 -14.56 36.02
CA SER A 85 -21.16 -15.07 36.86
C SER A 85 -22.37 -14.15 36.93
N SER A 86 -22.27 -12.90 36.46
CA SER A 86 -23.36 -11.92 36.46
C SER A 86 -23.80 -11.54 35.05
N LEU A 87 -25.10 -11.31 34.89
CA LEU A 87 -25.66 -10.76 33.65
C LEU A 87 -25.20 -9.30 33.46
N PRO A 88 -24.91 -8.89 32.22
CA PRO A 88 -24.49 -7.53 31.93
C PRO A 88 -25.57 -6.49 32.29
N ASN A 89 -25.14 -5.38 32.88
CA ASN A 89 -26.01 -4.31 33.38
C ASN A 89 -26.36 -3.30 32.27
N GLU A 90 -27.42 -2.49 32.44
CA GLU A 90 -27.86 -1.48 31.43
C GLU A 90 -26.75 -0.52 30.99
N ALA A 91 -25.82 -0.20 31.89
CA ALA A 91 -24.67 0.66 31.62
C ALA A 91 -23.71 0.05 30.57
N LEU A 92 -23.61 -1.29 30.51
CA LEU A 92 -22.83 -1.98 29.47
C LEU A 92 -23.50 -1.82 28.11
N SER A 93 -24.81 -2.05 28.03
CA SER A 93 -25.58 -1.90 26.80
C SER A 93 -25.44 -0.49 26.21
N ARG A 94 -25.50 0.54 27.05
CA ARG A 94 -25.30 1.94 26.61
C ARG A 94 -23.90 2.21 26.10
N THR A 95 -22.86 1.70 26.78
CA THR A 95 -21.46 1.87 26.36
C THR A 95 -21.19 1.15 25.03
N TYR A 96 -21.72 -0.06 24.89
CA TYR A 96 -21.62 -0.84 23.65
C TYR A 96 -22.37 -0.17 22.48
N GLU A 97 -23.61 0.29 22.69
CA GLU A 97 -24.38 1.04 21.68
C GLU A 97 -23.67 2.33 21.26
N ALA A 98 -23.08 3.07 22.21
CA ALA A 98 -22.31 4.27 21.91
C ALA A 98 -21.08 3.97 21.04
N MET A 99 -20.40 2.83 21.26
CA MET A 99 -19.30 2.38 20.41
C MET A 99 -19.77 1.94 19.03
N LEU A 100 -20.85 1.15 18.95
CA LEU A 100 -21.44 0.71 17.68
C LEU A 100 -21.83 1.90 16.80
N ASN A 101 -22.40 2.95 17.38
CA ASN A 101 -22.79 4.15 16.64
C ASN A 101 -21.60 4.96 16.08
N ARG A 102 -20.38 4.76 16.62
CA ARG A 102 -19.16 5.42 16.12
C ARG A 102 -18.44 4.64 15.02
N LEU A 103 -18.69 3.33 14.91
CA LEU A 103 -18.03 2.45 13.93
C LEU A 103 -18.29 2.86 12.47
N PRO A 104 -19.54 3.16 12.02
CA PRO A 104 -19.80 3.49 10.62
C PRO A 104 -18.98 4.69 10.14
N THR A 105 -18.91 5.75 10.94
CA THR A 105 -18.15 6.96 10.62
C THR A 105 -16.65 6.66 10.51
N LEU A 106 -16.12 5.83 11.41
CA LEU A 106 -14.74 5.37 11.35
C LEU A 106 -14.48 4.62 10.04
N PHE A 107 -15.28 3.58 9.74
CA PHE A 107 -15.12 2.79 8.53
C PHE A 107 -15.29 3.60 7.26
N GLU A 108 -16.15 4.62 7.24
CA GLU A 108 -16.32 5.52 6.10
C GLU A 108 -15.06 6.37 5.84
N VAL A 109 -14.48 6.96 6.90
CA VAL A 109 -13.23 7.72 6.82
C VAL A 109 -12.08 6.81 6.37
N MET A 110 -11.95 5.65 7.01
CA MET A 110 -10.92 4.66 6.70
C MET A 110 -11.05 4.12 5.28
N GLY A 111 -12.27 3.78 4.85
CA GLY A 111 -12.57 3.27 3.52
C GLY A 111 -12.18 4.27 2.43
N ARG A 112 -12.46 5.57 2.60
CA ARG A 112 -12.01 6.60 1.66
C ARG A 112 -10.49 6.68 1.53
N ARG A 113 -9.77 6.55 2.65
CA ARG A 113 -8.31 6.58 2.67
C ARG A 113 -7.72 5.35 2.01
N PHE A 114 -8.22 4.16 2.34
CA PHE A 114 -7.82 2.92 1.68
C PHE A 114 -8.10 2.95 0.19
N HIS A 115 -9.24 3.49 -0.23
CA HIS A 115 -9.53 3.66 -1.65
C HIS A 115 -8.50 4.58 -2.32
N THR A 116 -8.12 5.69 -1.68
CA THR A 116 -7.09 6.61 -2.21
C THR A 116 -5.72 5.94 -2.33
N ILE A 117 -5.31 5.19 -1.31
CA ILE A 117 -4.07 4.40 -1.34
C ILE A 117 -4.15 3.36 -2.45
N GLY A 118 -5.24 2.59 -2.51
CA GLY A 118 -5.46 1.53 -3.51
C GLY A 118 -5.41 2.05 -4.94
N ARG A 119 -6.10 3.16 -5.25
CA ARG A 119 -6.01 3.86 -6.55
C ARG A 119 -4.56 4.18 -6.91
N THR A 120 -3.83 4.77 -5.96
CA THR A 120 -2.43 5.17 -6.17
C THR A 120 -1.56 3.93 -6.44
N GLN A 121 -1.72 2.86 -5.67
CA GLN A 121 -0.99 1.60 -5.89
C GLN A 121 -1.28 0.98 -7.25
N LEU A 122 -2.54 0.99 -7.68
CA LEU A 122 -2.92 0.50 -9.00
C LEU A 122 -2.20 1.31 -10.10
N LEU A 123 -2.26 2.64 -10.06
CA LEU A 123 -1.58 3.49 -11.04
C LEU A 123 -0.07 3.20 -11.09
N ARG A 124 0.58 3.09 -9.93
CA ARG A 124 2.01 2.74 -9.85
C ARG A 124 2.30 1.37 -10.47
N ARG A 125 1.44 0.39 -10.26
CA ARG A 125 1.56 -0.94 -10.88
C ARG A 125 1.47 -0.86 -12.42
N TYR A 126 0.57 -0.05 -12.95
CA TYR A 126 0.48 0.17 -14.40
C TYR A 126 1.73 0.85 -14.97
N ILE A 127 2.24 1.87 -14.27
CA ILE A 127 3.49 2.52 -14.64
C ILE A 127 4.65 1.52 -14.65
N GLY A 128 4.80 0.72 -13.58
CA GLY A 128 5.83 -0.31 -13.50
C GLY A 128 5.70 -1.36 -14.61
N GLY A 129 4.46 -1.71 -14.98
CA GLY A 129 4.17 -2.59 -16.12
C GLY A 129 4.64 -2.01 -17.46
N GLU A 130 4.36 -0.73 -17.71
CA GLU A 130 4.79 -0.02 -18.91
C GLU A 130 6.32 0.12 -18.99
N LEU A 131 6.96 0.54 -17.89
CA LEU A 131 8.43 0.61 -17.81
C LEU A 131 9.09 -0.75 -18.09
N ARG A 132 8.51 -1.81 -17.53
CA ARG A 132 8.96 -3.19 -17.76
C ARG A 132 8.77 -3.62 -19.20
N ALA A 133 7.62 -3.34 -19.80
CA ALA A 133 7.34 -3.67 -21.20
C ALA A 133 8.33 -2.95 -22.13
N HIS A 134 8.50 -1.64 -21.93
CA HIS A 134 9.45 -0.82 -22.67
C HIS A 134 10.90 -1.33 -22.51
N CYS A 135 11.35 -1.63 -21.29
CA CYS A 135 12.68 -2.16 -21.05
C CYS A 135 12.90 -3.53 -21.70
N LYS A 136 11.91 -4.44 -21.63
CA LYS A 136 11.99 -5.75 -22.30
C LYS A 136 12.07 -5.63 -23.82
N GLN A 137 11.39 -4.65 -24.41
CA GLN A 137 11.37 -4.44 -25.85
C GLN A 137 12.67 -3.81 -26.37
N HIS A 138 13.21 -2.81 -25.66
CA HIS A 138 14.35 -2.02 -26.14
C HIS A 138 15.70 -2.41 -25.53
N ALA A 139 15.70 -3.06 -24.36
CA ALA A 139 16.91 -3.37 -23.59
C ALA A 139 16.79 -4.73 -22.87
N HIS A 140 16.39 -5.78 -23.59
CA HIS A 140 16.12 -7.11 -23.03
C HIS A 140 17.26 -7.68 -22.16
N THR A 141 18.51 -7.58 -22.64
CA THR A 141 19.68 -8.07 -21.91
C THR A 141 19.89 -7.33 -20.59
N LEU A 142 19.69 -6.00 -20.59
CA LEU A 142 19.78 -5.19 -19.38
C LEU A 142 18.69 -5.59 -18.37
N TYR A 143 17.45 -5.75 -18.84
CA TYR A 143 16.34 -6.21 -18.00
C TYR A 143 16.67 -7.55 -17.32
N ASN A 144 17.18 -8.52 -18.08
CA ASN A 144 17.55 -9.83 -17.53
C ASN A 144 18.73 -9.73 -16.55
N ALA A 145 19.74 -8.92 -16.86
CA ALA A 145 20.87 -8.69 -15.96
C ALA A 145 20.39 -8.11 -14.62
N LEU A 146 19.57 -7.05 -14.65
CA LEU A 146 19.00 -6.44 -13.45
C LEU A 146 18.14 -7.41 -12.65
N ARG A 147 17.35 -8.25 -13.32
CA ARG A 147 16.54 -9.28 -12.65
C ARG A 147 17.42 -10.32 -11.96
N VAL A 148 18.42 -10.85 -12.65
CA VAL A 148 19.36 -11.83 -12.08
C VAL A 148 20.13 -11.22 -10.91
N THR A 149 20.54 -9.95 -11.03
CA THR A 149 21.18 -9.22 -9.93
C THR A 149 20.23 -9.03 -8.74
N ASN A 150 18.94 -8.75 -8.96
CA ASN A 150 17.96 -8.67 -7.87
C ASN A 150 17.88 -10.01 -7.13
N ASP A 151 17.70 -11.10 -7.88
CA ASP A 151 17.55 -12.44 -7.32
C ASP A 151 18.81 -12.86 -6.56
N SER A 152 20.00 -12.59 -7.10
CA SER A 152 21.27 -12.89 -6.42
C SER A 152 21.48 -12.07 -5.15
N LEU A 153 21.08 -10.80 -5.13
CA LEU A 153 21.19 -9.96 -3.93
C LEU A 153 20.27 -10.46 -2.80
N VAL A 154 19.07 -10.93 -3.14
CA VAL A 154 18.17 -11.55 -2.17
C VAL A 154 18.77 -12.85 -1.64
N ASP A 155 19.33 -13.69 -2.51
CA ASP A 155 20.00 -14.94 -2.10
C ASP A 155 21.18 -14.67 -1.17
N ASP A 156 22.03 -13.69 -1.50
CA ASP A 156 23.17 -13.31 -0.67
C ASP A 156 22.73 -12.73 0.68
N LEU A 157 21.62 -11.98 0.70
CA LEU A 157 21.03 -11.48 1.94
C LEU A 157 20.53 -12.63 2.82
N LEU A 158 19.86 -13.63 2.23
CA LEU A 158 19.42 -14.83 2.95
C LEU A 158 20.60 -15.63 3.50
N ARG A 159 21.69 -15.78 2.73
CA ARG A 159 22.93 -16.42 3.20
C ARG A 159 23.57 -15.66 4.36
N HIS A 160 23.60 -14.32 4.28
CA HIS A 160 24.07 -13.48 5.38
C HIS A 160 23.25 -13.70 6.66
N TYR A 161 21.92 -13.71 6.58
CA TYR A 161 21.08 -13.96 7.75
C TYR A 161 21.21 -15.39 8.29
N ALA A 162 21.48 -16.37 7.45
CA ALA A 162 21.71 -17.76 7.87
C ALA A 162 23.06 -17.94 8.58
N ASN A 163 24.13 -17.30 8.09
CA ASN A 163 25.45 -17.32 8.72
C ASN A 163 26.17 -15.97 8.53
N PRO A 164 26.00 -15.03 9.48
CA PRO A 164 26.56 -13.68 9.37
C PRO A 164 28.08 -13.61 9.50
N ALA A 165 28.71 -14.63 10.09
CA ALA A 165 30.15 -14.65 10.32
C ALA A 165 30.94 -14.90 9.02
N ASP A 166 30.42 -15.77 8.16
CA ASP A 166 31.10 -16.19 6.93
C ASP A 166 30.60 -15.46 5.67
N ASN A 167 29.45 -14.79 5.74
CA ASN A 167 28.83 -14.13 4.60
C ASN A 167 28.71 -12.62 4.87
N PRO A 168 29.40 -11.73 4.14
CA PRO A 168 29.27 -10.29 4.33
C PRO A 168 27.91 -9.77 3.83
N MET A 169 27.45 -8.66 4.40
CA MET A 169 26.21 -8.01 4.03
C MET A 169 26.29 -7.41 2.60
N PRO A 170 25.40 -7.77 1.65
CA PRO A 170 25.52 -7.39 0.23
C PRO A 170 25.05 -5.94 -0.09
N LEU A 171 24.84 -5.09 0.92
CA LEU A 171 24.15 -3.80 0.76
C LEU A 171 24.93 -2.72 -0.02
N ARG A 172 26.24 -2.87 -0.23
CA ARG A 172 27.07 -1.80 -0.82
C ARG A 172 26.63 -1.42 -2.24
N ILE A 173 26.17 -2.39 -3.03
CA ILE A 173 25.80 -2.19 -4.44
C ILE A 173 24.32 -1.81 -4.62
N VAL A 174 23.49 -2.01 -3.59
CA VAL A 174 22.04 -1.76 -3.66
C VAL A 174 21.71 -0.31 -4.06
N PRO A 175 22.32 0.74 -3.47
CA PRO A 175 22.03 2.12 -3.86
C PRO A 175 22.37 2.45 -5.32
N GLU A 176 23.35 1.75 -5.90
CA GLU A 176 23.81 1.97 -7.28
C GLU A 176 22.86 1.30 -8.29
N VAL A 177 22.31 0.14 -7.95
CA VAL A 177 21.52 -0.67 -8.89
C VAL A 177 20.03 -0.36 -8.82
N VAL A 178 19.50 0.03 -7.65
CA VAL A 178 18.08 0.36 -7.46
C VAL A 178 17.54 1.39 -8.46
N PRO A 179 18.24 2.50 -8.80
CA PRO A 179 17.75 3.44 -9.81
C PRO A 179 17.52 2.79 -11.18
N PHE A 180 18.36 1.83 -11.58
CA PHE A 180 18.20 1.09 -12.83
C PHE A 180 17.04 0.09 -12.74
N MET A 181 16.86 -0.56 -11.59
CA MET A 181 15.72 -1.46 -11.34
C MET A 181 14.37 -0.73 -11.36
N ASP A 182 14.32 0.49 -10.80
CA ASP A 182 13.14 1.36 -10.83
C ASP A 182 12.82 1.76 -12.29
N LEU A 183 13.82 2.18 -13.07
CA LEU A 183 13.66 2.53 -14.49
C LEU A 183 13.26 1.34 -15.37
N ALA A 184 13.74 0.14 -15.05
CA ALA A 184 13.43 -1.09 -15.77
C ALA A 184 12.09 -1.72 -15.36
N GLY A 185 11.38 -1.15 -14.38
CA GLY A 185 10.13 -1.71 -13.86
C GLY A 185 10.31 -3.08 -13.20
N VAL A 186 11.49 -3.35 -12.62
CA VAL A 186 11.78 -4.58 -11.88
C VAL A 186 11.17 -4.52 -10.48
N ALA A 187 11.22 -3.36 -9.83
CA ALA A 187 10.64 -3.14 -8.52
C ALA A 187 9.11 -3.31 -8.52
N ASP A 188 8.56 -3.92 -7.47
CA ASP A 188 7.12 -4.02 -7.24
C ASP A 188 6.66 -2.92 -6.26
N PRO A 189 5.82 -1.97 -6.69
CA PRO A 189 5.27 -0.94 -5.81
C PRO A 189 4.48 -1.48 -4.62
N GLN A 190 3.88 -2.67 -4.72
CA GLN A 190 3.02 -3.23 -3.67
C GLN A 190 3.81 -3.82 -2.49
N THR A 191 5.04 -4.28 -2.74
CA THR A 191 5.93 -4.83 -1.70
C THR A 191 6.81 -3.77 -1.05
N LYS A 192 6.78 -2.52 -1.56
CA LYS A 192 7.58 -1.42 -1.05
C LYS A 192 7.13 -1.02 0.36
N VAL A 193 8.08 -0.90 1.28
CA VAL A 193 7.84 -0.37 2.62
C VAL A 193 7.73 1.16 2.54
N TYR A 194 6.52 1.68 2.80
CA TYR A 194 6.25 3.13 2.76
C TYR A 194 6.48 3.83 4.10
N VAL A 195 6.10 3.15 5.19
CA VAL A 195 6.12 3.72 6.55
C VAL A 195 6.54 2.62 7.51
N ALA A 196 7.57 2.88 8.31
CA ALA A 196 7.91 2.06 9.46
C ALA A 196 7.15 2.60 10.68
N SER A 197 6.01 2.00 11.02
CA SER A 197 5.21 2.39 12.18
C SER A 197 5.17 1.29 13.23
N LYS A 198 5.11 1.66 14.51
CA LYS A 198 4.77 0.72 15.58
C LYS A 198 3.37 0.13 15.35
N PRO A 199 3.12 -1.12 15.77
CA PRO A 199 1.78 -1.71 15.71
C PRO A 199 0.72 -0.79 16.31
N VAL A 200 -0.45 -0.74 15.68
CA VAL A 200 -1.64 -0.07 16.22
C VAL A 200 -2.39 -1.14 17.01
N GLY A 201 -2.30 -1.12 18.35
CA GLY A 201 -2.59 -2.25 19.23
C GLY A 201 -3.98 -2.88 19.02
N PRO A 202 -5.08 -2.26 19.49
CA PRO A 202 -6.42 -2.84 19.35
C PRO A 202 -7.01 -2.91 17.93
N LEU A 203 -6.25 -2.54 16.89
CA LEU A 203 -6.77 -2.50 15.51
C LEU A 203 -7.29 -3.87 15.06
N ALA A 204 -6.69 -4.96 15.55
CA ALA A 204 -7.14 -6.33 15.29
C ALA A 204 -8.57 -6.59 15.79
N PHE A 205 -8.97 -6.00 16.92
CA PHE A 205 -10.33 -6.13 17.44
C PHE A 205 -11.36 -5.38 16.59
N LEU A 206 -10.96 -4.29 15.92
CA LEU A 206 -11.84 -3.52 15.04
C LEU A 206 -11.98 -4.14 13.64
N LEU A 207 -10.97 -4.89 13.18
CA LEU A 207 -10.94 -5.49 11.83
C LEU A 207 -11.34 -6.98 11.82
N GLY A 208 -11.39 -7.62 12.99
CA GLY A 208 -11.77 -9.03 13.15
C GLY A 208 -13.26 -9.28 13.42
N ALA A 209 -14.10 -8.24 13.32
CA ALA A 209 -15.57 -8.35 13.40
C ALA A 209 -16.19 -8.50 12.02
#